data_AF-C0FSL1-F1
#
_entry.id   AF-C0FSL1-F1
#
_cell.length_a   1.000
_cell.length_b   1.000
_cell.length_c   1.000
_cell.angle_alpha   90.00
_cell.angle_beta   90.00
_cell.angle_gamma   90.00
#
_symmetry.space_group_name_H-M   'P 1'
#
loop_
_entity.id
_entity.type
_entity.pdbx_description
1 polymer ?
#
loop_
_entity_poly.entity_id
_entity_poly.type
_entity_poly.pdbx_seq_one_letter_code
_entity_poly.pdbx_strand_id
1 'polypeptide(L)' 'MNLNQLQYFKILAQEEHYTRAAQMLSITQPSLSHAIAQLEEELGTRLFEKREEILCSHVMESCFFLMWRNL' A
#
# COMPACT_ATOMS: atom_id res chain seq x y z
N MET A 1 2.13 -3.09 13.55
CA MET A 1 1.01 -2.94 12.62
C MET A 1 -0.07 -2.13 13.29
N ASN A 2 -0.65 -1.15 12.61
CA ASN A 2 -1.79 -0.37 13.10
C ASN A 2 -2.86 -0.16 12.01
N LEU A 3 -4.03 0.32 12.42
CA LEU A 3 -5.19 0.46 11.54
C LEU A 3 -4.97 1.48 10.41
N ASN A 4 -4.19 2.54 10.68
CA ASN A 4 -3.86 3.55 9.68
C ASN A 4 -2.97 2.97 8.58
N GLN A 5 -1.97 2.15 8.91
CA GLN A 5 -1.13 1.47 7.93
C GLN A 5 -1.95 0.57 6.99
N LEU A 6 -2.92 -0.17 7.53
CA LEU A 6 -3.81 -1.01 6.74
C LEU A 6 -4.75 -0.19 5.83
N GLN A 7 -5.29 0.93 6.33
CA GLN A 7 -6.09 1.85 5.53
C GLN A 7 -5.27 2.48 4.41
N TYR A 8 -4.04 2.91 4.71
CA TYR A 8 -3.13 3.50 3.74
C TYR A 8 -2.75 2.50 2.66
N PHE A 9 -2.45 1.27 3.05
CA PHE A 9 -2.21 0.16 2.13
C PHE A 9 -3.41 -0.08 1.21
N LYS A 10 -4.62 -0.16 1.76
CA LYS A 10 -5.85 -0.34 0.99
C LYS A 10 -6.03 0.77 -0.06
N ILE A 11 -5.94 2.03 0.34
CA ILE A 11 -6.10 3.17 -0.59
C ILE A 11 -4.99 3.18 -1.64
N LEU A 12 -3.74 2.91 -1.25
CA LEU A 12 -2.63 2.86 -2.20
C LEU A 12 -2.76 1.71 -3.21
N ALA A 13 -3.28 0.56 -2.79
CA ALA A 13 -3.57 -0.57 -3.68
C ALA A 13 -4.73 -0.29 -4.64
N GLN A 14 -5.64 0.63 -4.30
CA GLN A 14 -6.72 1.06 -5.19
C GLN A 14 -6.28 2.14 -6.19
N GLU A 15 -5.43 3.08 -5.74
CA GLU A 15 -5.00 4.23 -6.55
C GLU A 15 -3.79 3.96 -7.44
N GLU A 16 -2.96 2.97 -7.10
CA GLU A 16 -1.72 2.60 -7.81
C GLU A 16 -0.72 3.78 -7.99
N HIS A 17 -0.95 4.89 -7.29
CA HIS A 17 -0.13 6.10 -7.33
C HIS A 17 0.00 6.73 -5.94
N TYR A 18 1.23 6.77 -5.41
CA TYR A 18 1.55 7.32 -4.09
C TYR A 18 1.05 8.76 -3.92
N THR A 19 1.22 9.59 -4.94
CA THR A 19 0.80 11.00 -4.90
C THR A 19 -0.72 11.13 -4.82
N ARG A 20 -1.47 10.35 -5.61
CA ARG A 20 -2.95 10.39 -5.59
C ARG A 20 -3.51 9.80 -4.29
N ALA A 21 -2.97 8.67 -3.84
CA ALA A 21 -3.34 8.07 -2.57
C ALA A 21 -3.09 9.02 -1.39
N ALA A 22 -1.95 9.72 -1.36
CA ALA A 22 -1.64 10.70 -0.33
C ALA A 22 -2.63 11.88 -0.35
N GLN A 23 -2.99 12.37 -1.54
CA GLN A 23 -4.02 13.41 -1.71
C GLN A 23 -5.39 12.95 -1.17
N MET A 24 -5.83 11.74 -1.53
CA MET A 24 -7.11 11.18 -1.04
C MET A 24 -7.13 11.01 0.48
N LEU A 25 -6.01 10.58 1.06
CA LEU A 25 -5.84 10.41 2.50
C LEU A 25 -5.61 11.73 3.24
N SER A 26 -5.49 12.87 2.53
CA SER A 26 -5.15 14.18 3.09
C SER A 26 -3.85 14.17 3.91
N ILE A 27 -2.84 13.44 3.44
CA ILE A 27 -1.51 13.36 4.05
C ILE A 27 -0.42 13.66 3.01
N THR A 28 0.82 13.82 3.47
CA THR A 28 1.95 13.98 2.55
C THR A 28 2.37 12.62 1.96
N GLN A 29 2.89 12.64 0.73
CA GLN A 29 3.45 11.44 0.11
C GLN A 29 4.60 10.81 0.94
N PRO A 30 5.53 11.58 1.54
CA PRO A 30 6.54 11.01 2.44
C PRO A 30 5.94 10.28 3.66
N SER A 31 4.87 10.83 4.25
CA SER A 31 4.15 10.17 5.35
C SER A 31 3.55 8.83 4.92
N LEU A 32 2.92 8.80 3.75
CA LEU A 32 2.37 7.57 3.18
C LEU A 32 3.48 6.55 2.91
N SER A 33 4.55 6.96 2.22
CA SER A 33 5.67 6.09 1.90
C SER A 33 6.34 5.51 3.14
N HIS A 34 6.47 6.29 4.21
CA HIS A 34 7.05 5.82 5.47
C HIS A 34 6.15 4.78 6.14
N ALA A 35 4.84 5.05 6.22
CA ALA A 35 3.88 4.13 6.83
C ALA A 35 3.80 2.78 6.08
N ILE A 36 3.86 2.80 4.75
CA ILE A 36 3.92 1.58 3.94
C ILE A 36 5.23 0.83 4.15
N ALA A 37 6.37 1.52 4.18
CA ALA A 37 7.66 0.88 4.43
C ALA A 37 7.70 0.19 5.81
N GLN A 38 7.13 0.81 6.84
CA GLN A 38 7.00 0.19 8.16
C GLN A 38 6.10 -1.05 8.11
N LEU A 39 5.00 -1.00 7.37
CA LEU A 39 4.13 -2.17 7.19
C LEU A 39 4.86 -3.32 6.47
N GLU A 40 5.61 -3.02 5.41
CA GLU A 40 6.43 -4.00 4.69
C GLU A 40 7.49 -4.64 5.60
N GLU A 41 8.15 -3.83 6.45
CA GLU A 41 9.16 -4.30 7.42
C GLU A 41 8.55 -5.26 8.44
N GLU A 42 7.40 -4.91 9.02
CA GLU A 42 6.72 -5.75 9.99
C GLU A 42 6.19 -7.05 9.39
N LEU A 43 5.75 -7.03 8.14
CA LEU A 43 5.30 -8.22 7.41
C LEU A 43 6.48 -9.03 6.84
N GLY A 44 7.70 -8.49 6.87
CA GLY A 44 8.89 -9.13 6.30
C GLY A 44 8.81 -9.31 4.78
N THR A 45 7.98 -8.53 4.09
CA THR A 45 7.73 -8.67 2.66
C THR A 45 7.42 -7.33 1.99
N ARG A 46 7.77 -7.23 0.70
CA ARG A 46 7.41 -6.07 -0.14
C ARG A 46 5.97 -6.19 -0.59
N LEU A 47 5.16 -5.17 -0.33
CA LEU A 47 3.77 -5.06 -0.77
C LEU A 47 3.67 -4.40 -2.14
N PHE A 48 4.59 -3.48 -2.45
CA PHE A 48 4.61 -2.73 -3.71
C PHE A 48 6.00 -2.74 -4.36
N GLU A 49 6.03 -2.83 -5.70
CA GLU A 49 7.26 -2.66 -6.47
C GLU A 49 7.46 -1.19 -6.85
N LYS A 50 8.71 -0.69 -6.72
CA LYS A 50 9.09 0.61 -7.30
C LYS A 50 9.34 0.44 -8.80
N ARG A 51 8.29 0.62 -9.60
CA ARG A 51 8.39 0.93 -11.03
C ARG A 51 7.79 2.33 -11.27
N GLU A 52 7.86 2.84 -12.49
CA GLU A 52 7.26 4.14 -12.86
C GLU A 52 5.74 4.19 -12.56
N GLU A 53 5.12 3.01 -12.47
CA GLU A 53 3.76 2.75 -12.01
C GLU A 53 3.82 1.77 -10.83
N ILE A 54 3.00 1.95 -9.79
CA ILE A 54 3.01 1.04 -8.64
C ILE A 54 2.27 -0.23 -9.05
N LEU A 55 2.99 -1.34 -9.14
CA LEU A 55 2.40 -2.66 -9.22
C LEU A 55 2.38 -3.25 -7.80
N CYS A 56 1.24 -3.82 -7.39
CA CYS A 56 1.23 -4.77 -6.28
C CYS A 56 2.24 -5.88 -6.59
N SER A 57 3.11 -6.23 -5.64
CA SER A 57 4.09 -7.29 -5.87
C SER A 57 3.40 -8.63 -6.15
N HIS A 58 4.04 -9.52 -6.91
CA HIS A 58 3.53 -10.87 -7.25
C HIS A 58 3.13 -11.71 -6.01
N VAL A 59 3.58 -11.33 -4.81
CA VAL A 59 3.24 -11.99 -3.54
C VAL A 59 1.75 -11.80 -3.16
N MET A 60 1.08 -10.79 -3.73
CA MET A 60 -0.34 -10.52 -3.49
C MET A 60 -1.31 -11.45 -4.25
N GLU A 61 -0.85 -12.18 -5.28
CA GLU A 61 -1.73 -12.85 -6.25
C GLU A 61 -2.51 -14.06 -5.71
N SER A 62 -2.06 -14.70 -4.62
CA SER A 62 -2.56 -16.06 -4.29
C SER A 62 -3.71 -16.13 -3.28
N CYS A 63 -3.81 -15.18 -2.32
CA CYS A 63 -4.89 -15.17 -1.32
C CYS A 63 -5.29 -13.76 -0.87
N PHE A 64 -4.34 -12.81 -0.87
CA PHE A 64 -4.55 -11.49 -0.28
C PHE A 64 -5.32 -10.55 -1.20
N PHE A 65 -5.11 -10.62 -2.52
CA PHE A 65 -5.80 -9.77 -3.51
C PHE A 65 -7.33 -9.95 -3.52
N LEU A 66 -7.82 -11.20 -3.41
CA LEU A 66 -9.27 -11.48 -3.34
C LEU A 66 -9.91 -10.96 -2.05
N MET A 67 -9.16 -11.04 -0.95
CA MET A 67 -9.60 -10.53 0.36
C MET A 67 -9.62 -9.00 0.40
N TRP A 68 -8.67 -8.34 -0.27
CA TRP A 68 -8.51 -6.88 -0.19
C TRP A 68 -9.29 -6.08 -1.23
N ARG A 69 -9.63 -6.67 -2.39
CA ARG A 69 -10.50 -5.99 -3.36
C ARG A 69 -11.94 -5.79 -2.86
N ASN A 70 -12.35 -6.55 -1.84
CA ASN A 70 -13.68 -6.48 -1.24
C ASN A 70 -13.70 -5.79 0.14
N LEU A 71 -12.55 -5.35 0.65
CA LEU A 71 -12.49 -4.59 1.90
C LEU A 71 -12.63 -3.11 1.61
#